data_AF-A0A9E3S838-F1
#
_entry.id   AF-A0A9E3S838-F1
#
_cell.length_a   1.000
_cell.length_b   1.000
_cell.length_c   1.000
_cell.angle_alpha   90.00
_cell.angle_beta   90.00
_cell.angle_gamma   90.00
#
_symmetry.space_group_name_H-M   'P 1'
#
loop_
_entity.id
_entity.type
_entity.pdbx_description
1 polymer ?
#
loop_
_entity_poly.entity_id
_entity_poly.type
_entity_poly.pdbx_seq_one_letter_code
_entity_poly.pdbx_strand_id
1 'polypeptide(L)'
;MEYDKAVKQTSLSLTILLFAFASGVILFGTVGLALGPLADAPEGLETLRWVAVALPLLELPMAAQIWMMMGKRMAAADDWQQRIAILRGRTIVVAAMFEAPALLGGVVLLLTGPGWHVIPAFALFIGVIAGLLPTPARVQRAIGHEDGRKVDAYS
;
A
#
# COMPACT_ATOMS: atom_id res chain seq x y z
N MET A 1 -12.83 27.09 -4.43
CA MET A 1 -13.34 26.77 -3.06
C MET A 1 -13.81 25.31 -2.94
N GLU A 2 -14.43 24.75 -3.98
CA GLU A 2 -14.76 23.33 -4.05
C GLU A 2 -13.50 22.44 -4.17
N TYR A 3 -12.52 22.89 -4.94
CA TYR A 3 -11.24 22.20 -5.13
C TYR A 3 -10.49 21.95 -3.81
N ASP A 4 -10.25 23.00 -3.00
CA ASP A 4 -9.51 22.86 -1.73
C ASP A 4 -10.21 21.91 -0.75
N LYS A 5 -11.55 21.94 -0.74
CA LYS A 5 -12.36 21.01 0.05
C LYS A 5 -12.18 19.58 -0.45
N ALA A 6 -12.20 19.36 -1.77
CA ALA A 6 -11.99 18.05 -2.38
C ALA A 6 -10.57 17.50 -2.12
N VAL A 7 -9.53 18.35 -2.15
CA VAL A 7 -8.15 17.97 -1.79
C VAL A 7 -8.07 17.52 -0.34
N LYS A 8 -8.57 18.34 0.59
CA LYS A 8 -8.55 18.03 2.03
C LYS A 8 -9.33 16.75 2.32
N GLN A 9 -10.53 16.61 1.74
CA GLN A 9 -11.34 15.41 1.91
C GLN A 9 -10.67 14.17 1.34
N THR A 10 -10.06 14.27 0.15
CA THR A 10 -9.33 13.15 -0.46
C THR A 10 -8.13 12.73 0.37
N SER A 11 -7.36 13.69 0.88
CA SER A 11 -6.22 13.44 1.78
C SER A 11 -6.69 12.72 3.05
N LEU A 12 -7.76 13.20 3.68
CA LEU A 12 -8.32 12.58 4.88
C LEU A 12 -8.83 11.16 4.61
N SER A 13 -9.67 10.98 3.58
CA SER A 13 -10.24 9.67 3.24
C SER A 13 -9.18 8.64 2.91
N LEU A 14 -8.14 9.01 2.14
CA LEU A 14 -7.04 8.10 1.82
C LEU A 14 -6.17 7.83 3.06
N THR A 15 -5.99 8.80 3.95
CA THR A 15 -5.24 8.58 5.21
C THR A 15 -5.95 7.57 6.09
N ILE A 16 -7.26 7.73 6.30
CA ILE A 16 -8.08 6.79 7.08
C ILE A 16 -7.99 5.39 6.48
N LEU A 17 -8.09 5.29 5.15
CA LEU A 17 -8.00 4.03 4.45
C LEU A 17 -6.63 3.35 4.62
N LEU A 18 -5.53 4.08 4.42
CA LEU A 18 -4.17 3.53 4.62
C LEU A 18 -3.94 3.14 6.08
N PHE A 19 -4.50 3.90 7.03
CA PHE A 19 -4.48 3.54 8.44
C PHE A 19 -5.25 2.24 8.71
N ALA A 20 -6.41 2.05 8.07
CA ALA A 20 -7.17 0.80 8.19
C ALA A 20 -6.36 -0.40 7.66
N PHE A 21 -5.75 -0.28 6.48
CA PHE A 21 -4.82 -1.28 5.94
C PHE A 21 -3.67 -1.59 6.92
N ALA A 22 -3.01 -0.56 7.43
CA ALA A 22 -1.92 -0.71 8.38
C ALA A 22 -2.37 -1.37 9.69
N SER A 23 -3.54 -1.01 10.21
CA SER A 23 -4.08 -1.59 11.44
C SER A 23 -4.36 -3.10 11.30
N GLY A 24 -4.85 -3.55 10.14
CA GLY A 24 -5.07 -4.98 9.87
C GLY A 24 -3.77 -5.77 9.97
N VAL A 25 -2.72 -5.30 9.31
CA VAL A 25 -1.38 -5.91 9.34
C VAL A 25 -0.76 -5.87 10.74
N ILE A 26 -0.84 -4.73 11.43
CA ILE A 26 -0.29 -4.57 12.79
C ILE A 26 -1.00 -5.51 13.77
N LEU A 27 -2.33 -5.61 13.71
CA LEU A 27 -3.10 -6.51 14.58
C LEU A 27 -2.71 -7.96 14.33
N PHE A 28 -2.64 -8.40 13.07
CA PHE A 28 -2.21 -9.77 12.73
C PHE A 28 -0.78 -10.05 13.19
N GLY A 29 0.16 -9.14 12.95
CA GLY A 29 1.54 -9.28 13.40
C GLY A 29 1.66 -9.34 14.93
N THR A 30 0.91 -8.50 15.64
CA THR A 30 0.90 -8.46 17.11
C THR A 30 0.30 -9.74 17.70
N VAL A 31 -0.81 -10.24 17.13
CA VAL A 31 -1.43 -11.51 17.54
C VAL A 31 -0.48 -12.67 17.30
N GLY A 32 0.19 -12.71 16.13
CA GLY A 32 1.22 -13.72 15.85
C GLY A 32 2.34 -13.71 16.89
N LEU A 33 2.83 -12.52 17.27
CA LEU A 33 3.89 -12.38 18.27
C LEU A 33 3.44 -12.81 19.66
N ALA A 34 2.21 -12.47 20.03
CA ALA A 34 1.66 -12.72 21.36
C ALA A 34 1.27 -14.18 21.60
N LEU A 35 0.71 -14.86 20.59
CA LEU A 35 0.28 -16.26 20.71
C LEU A 35 1.44 -17.25 20.59
N GLY A 36 2.54 -16.85 19.94
CA GLY A 36 3.67 -17.75 19.68
C GLY A 36 3.34 -18.80 18.60
N PRO A 37 4.28 -19.71 18.30
CA PRO A 37 4.10 -20.73 17.27
C PRO A 37 2.98 -21.70 17.66
N LEU A 38 1.96 -21.81 16.81
CA LEU A 38 0.84 -22.75 16.99
C LEU A 38 1.11 -24.16 16.46
N ALA A 39 2.18 -24.38 15.69
CA ALA A 39 2.44 -25.65 15.00
C ALA A 39 3.71 -26.34 15.51
N ASP A 40 3.58 -27.61 15.90
CA ASP A 40 4.67 -28.46 16.38
C ASP A 40 5.36 -29.29 15.26
N ALA A 41 4.92 -29.19 14.00
CA ALA A 41 5.37 -30.06 12.89
C ALA A 41 6.03 -29.30 11.72
N PRO A 42 7.19 -29.76 11.19
CA PRO A 42 8.05 -28.98 10.28
C PRO A 42 7.73 -29.06 8.78
N GLU A 43 7.08 -30.13 8.31
CA GLU A 43 6.89 -30.37 6.87
C GLU A 43 5.81 -29.43 6.29
N GLY A 44 6.25 -28.46 5.49
CA GLY A 44 5.41 -27.42 4.87
C GLY A 44 5.61 -26.01 5.45
N LEU A 45 6.08 -25.89 6.69
CA LEU A 45 6.39 -24.59 7.31
C LEU A 45 7.63 -23.94 6.68
N GLU A 46 8.59 -24.74 6.22
CA GLU A 46 9.77 -24.22 5.52
C GLU A 46 9.40 -23.59 4.17
N THR A 47 8.51 -24.24 3.41
CA THR A 47 7.98 -23.67 2.15
C THR A 47 7.27 -22.35 2.41
N LEU A 48 6.43 -22.27 3.46
CA LEU A 48 5.76 -21.02 3.84
C LEU A 48 6.73 -19.88 4.17
N ARG A 49 7.86 -20.16 4.82
CA ARG A 49 8.90 -19.16 5.10
C ARG A 49 9.51 -18.61 3.80
N TRP A 50 9.78 -19.48 2.82
CA TRP A 50 10.29 -19.04 1.51
C TRP A 50 9.25 -18.26 0.71
N VAL A 51 7.97 -18.66 0.78
CA VAL A 51 6.87 -17.89 0.18
C VAL A 51 6.78 -16.50 0.80
N ALA A 52 6.90 -16.36 2.13
CA ALA A 52 6.87 -15.06 2.80
C ALA A 52 8.02 -14.13 2.37
N VAL A 53 9.18 -14.68 2.01
CA VAL A 53 10.31 -13.90 1.47
C VAL A 53 10.11 -13.55 0.00
N ALA A 54 9.64 -14.50 -0.81
CA ALA A 54 9.56 -14.35 -2.26
C ALA A 54 8.34 -13.52 -2.71
N LEU A 55 7.18 -13.73 -2.09
CA LEU A 55 5.92 -13.12 -2.50
C LEU A 55 5.98 -11.58 -2.56
N PRO A 56 6.53 -10.86 -1.56
CA PRO A 56 6.67 -9.40 -1.64
C PRO A 56 7.48 -8.93 -2.86
N LEU A 57 8.49 -9.69 -3.27
CA LEU A 57 9.34 -9.37 -4.42
C LEU A 57 8.62 -9.62 -5.74
N LEU A 58 7.76 -10.64 -5.81
CA LEU A 58 6.94 -10.96 -6.99
C LEU A 58 5.86 -9.90 -7.23
N GLU A 59 5.38 -9.23 -6.19
CA GLU A 59 4.38 -8.16 -6.31
C GLU A 59 4.98 -6.85 -6.86
N LEU A 60 6.29 -6.63 -6.74
CA LEU A 60 6.95 -5.38 -7.14
C LEU A 60 6.75 -5.03 -8.64
N PRO A 61 6.97 -5.93 -9.61
CA PRO A 61 6.78 -5.61 -11.02
C PRO A 61 5.32 -5.30 -11.36
N MET A 62 4.38 -6.04 -10.77
CA MET A 62 2.95 -5.83 -11.00
C MET A 62 2.50 -4.49 -10.40
N ALA A 63 2.97 -4.15 -9.19
CA ALA A 63 2.70 -2.86 -8.57
C ALA A 63 3.27 -1.69 -9.39
N ALA A 64 4.50 -1.83 -9.89
CA ALA A 64 5.12 -0.85 -10.77
C ALA A 64 4.32 -0.66 -12.06
N GLN A 65 3.85 -1.76 -12.67
CA GLN A 65 3.02 -1.72 -13.88
C GLN A 65 1.69 -0.98 -13.63
N ILE A 66 1.00 -1.29 -12.52
CA ILE A 66 -0.24 -0.62 -12.15
C ILE A 66 0.02 0.86 -11.87
N TRP A 67 1.11 1.19 -11.17
CA TRP A 67 1.51 2.56 -10.91
C TRP A 67 1.70 3.37 -12.20
N MET A 68 2.45 2.81 -13.16
CA MET A 68 2.68 3.42 -14.47
C MET A 68 1.40 3.57 -15.28
N MET A 69 0.57 2.51 -15.34
CA MET A 69 -0.69 2.52 -16.07
C MET A 69 -1.65 3.57 -15.53
N MET A 70 -1.85 3.61 -14.20
CA MET A 70 -2.71 4.62 -13.57
C MET A 70 -2.11 6.03 -13.68
N GLY A 71 -0.79 6.16 -13.65
CA GLY A 71 -0.10 7.43 -13.92
C GLY A 71 -0.39 7.97 -15.33
N LYS A 72 -0.33 7.10 -16.35
CA LYS A 72 -0.70 7.46 -17.73
C LYS A 72 -2.17 7.86 -17.84
N ARG A 73 -3.08 7.12 -17.18
CA ARG A 73 -4.52 7.47 -17.15
C ARG A 73 -4.76 8.81 -16.48
N MET A 74 -4.07 9.09 -15.37
CA MET A 74 -4.16 10.37 -14.67
C MET A 74 -3.63 11.52 -15.53
N ALA A 75 -2.53 11.30 -16.25
CA ALA A 75 -1.98 12.27 -17.20
C ALA A 75 -2.88 12.50 -18.41
N ALA A 76 -3.70 11.52 -18.82
CA ALA A 76 -4.65 11.65 -19.91
C ALA A 76 -6.00 12.27 -19.49
N ALA A 77 -6.28 12.35 -18.19
CA ALA A 77 -7.55 12.89 -17.70
C ALA A 77 -7.63 14.42 -17.84
N ASP A 78 -8.77 14.89 -18.35
CA ASP A 78 -9.01 16.30 -18.66
C ASP A 78 -9.34 17.13 -17.41
N ASP A 79 -9.99 16.51 -16.43
CA ASP A 79 -10.48 17.18 -15.22
C ASP A 79 -9.80 16.67 -13.93
N TRP A 80 -9.67 17.55 -12.95
CA TRP A 80 -9.10 17.24 -11.63
C TRP A 80 -9.95 16.22 -10.86
N GLN A 81 -11.28 16.18 -11.05
CA GLN A 81 -12.15 15.21 -10.39
C GLN A 81 -11.84 13.78 -10.85
N GLN A 82 -11.64 13.58 -12.15
CA GLN A 82 -11.22 12.30 -12.72
C GLN A 82 -9.84 11.89 -12.21
N ARG A 83 -8.89 12.84 -12.12
CA ARG A 83 -7.55 12.58 -11.57
C ARG A 83 -7.61 12.18 -10.09
N ILE A 84 -8.48 12.80 -9.29
CA ILE A 84 -8.73 12.39 -7.90
C ILE A 84 -9.22 10.93 -7.85
N ALA A 85 -10.19 10.57 -8.68
CA ALA A 85 -10.72 9.20 -8.72
C ALA A 85 -9.63 8.17 -9.09
N ILE A 86 -8.82 8.48 -10.10
CA ILE A 86 -7.69 7.63 -10.53
C ILE A 86 -6.62 7.55 -9.43
N LEU A 87 -6.29 8.66 -8.76
CA LEU A 87 -5.36 8.68 -7.64
C LEU A 87 -5.83 7.77 -6.51
N ARG A 88 -7.11 7.87 -6.12
CA ARG A 88 -7.70 7.00 -5.09
C ARG A 88 -7.60 5.54 -5.48
N GLY A 89 -8.01 5.20 -6.71
CA GLY A 89 -7.94 3.83 -7.24
C GLY A 89 -6.50 3.29 -7.24
N ARG A 90 -5.53 4.08 -7.70
CA ARG A 90 -4.12 3.71 -7.69
C ARG A 90 -3.62 3.43 -6.27
N THR A 91 -3.91 4.32 -5.33
CA THR A 91 -3.48 4.17 -3.93
C THR A 91 -4.08 2.92 -3.29
N ILE A 92 -5.37 2.67 -3.49
CA ILE A 92 -6.07 1.48 -2.97
C ILE A 92 -5.44 0.20 -3.51
N VAL A 93 -5.34 0.09 -4.84
CA VAL A 93 -4.86 -1.13 -5.48
C VAL A 93 -3.43 -1.42 -5.06
N VAL A 94 -2.55 -0.41 -5.08
CA VAL A 94 -1.15 -0.61 -4.67
C VAL A 94 -1.06 -0.95 -3.18
N ALA A 95 -1.79 -0.28 -2.29
CA ALA A 95 -1.79 -0.63 -0.87
C ALA A 95 -2.24 -2.08 -0.62
N ALA A 96 -3.33 -2.51 -1.27
CA ALA A 96 -3.88 -3.86 -1.14
C ALA A 96 -2.91 -4.95 -1.63
N MET A 97 -2.17 -4.69 -2.72
CA MET A 97 -1.16 -5.64 -3.23
C MET A 97 -0.06 -5.95 -2.22
N PHE A 98 0.36 -4.96 -1.42
CA PHE A 98 1.40 -5.16 -0.42
C PHE A 98 0.86 -5.52 0.96
N GLU A 99 -0.44 -5.32 1.20
CA GLU A 99 -1.11 -5.80 2.41
C GLU A 99 -1.11 -7.34 2.46
N ALA A 100 -1.48 -8.02 1.37
CA ALA A 100 -1.62 -9.48 1.37
C ALA A 100 -0.30 -10.22 1.74
N PRO A 101 0.87 -9.86 1.18
CA PRO A 101 2.14 -10.43 1.62
C PRO A 101 2.48 -10.10 3.09
N ALA A 102 2.11 -8.92 3.59
CA ALA A 102 2.33 -8.55 4.97
C ALA A 102 1.44 -9.33 5.95
N LEU A 103 0.17 -9.57 5.57
CA LEU A 103 -0.73 -10.46 6.30
C LEU A 103 -0.21 -11.90 6.31
N LEU A 104 0.31 -12.38 5.18
CA LEU A 104 0.98 -13.69 5.12
C LEU A 104 2.19 -13.73 6.06
N GLY A 105 2.97 -12.64 6.16
CA GLY A 105 4.03 -12.49 7.16
C GLY A 105 3.51 -12.67 8.60
N GLY A 106 2.36 -12.08 8.92
CA GLY A 106 1.66 -12.30 10.20
C GLY A 106 1.27 -13.77 10.43
N VAL A 107 0.75 -14.44 9.42
CA VAL A 107 0.42 -15.88 9.47
C VAL A 107 1.66 -16.74 9.70
N VAL A 108 2.75 -16.48 8.96
CA VAL A 108 4.01 -17.22 9.14
C VAL A 108 4.58 -17.00 10.54
N LEU A 109 4.45 -15.79 11.07
CA LEU A 109 4.90 -15.48 12.42
C LEU A 109 4.05 -16.19 13.48
N LEU A 110 2.73 -16.30 13.29
CA LEU A 110 1.82 -17.07 14.14
C LEU A 110 2.11 -18.58 14.09
N LEU A 111 2.46 -19.13 12.92
CA LEU A 111 2.69 -20.56 12.77
C LEU A 111 4.09 -20.99 13.17
N THR A 112 5.10 -20.18 12.87
CA THR A 112 6.51 -20.56 12.97
C THR A 112 7.30 -19.78 14.02
N GLY A 113 6.65 -18.80 14.66
CA GLY A 113 7.27 -17.88 15.60
C GLY A 113 8.04 -16.73 14.92
N PRO A 114 8.70 -15.88 15.72
CA PRO A 114 9.51 -14.79 15.21
C PRO A 114 10.65 -15.31 14.32
N GLY A 115 10.82 -14.72 13.14
CA GLY A 115 11.88 -15.11 12.21
C GLY A 115 12.20 -14.00 11.22
N TRP A 116 13.41 -14.03 10.65
CA TRP A 116 13.84 -13.00 9.70
C TRP A 116 13.04 -13.02 8.39
N HIS A 117 12.45 -14.16 8.02
CA HIS A 117 11.72 -14.38 6.77
C HIS A 117 10.52 -13.45 6.56
N VAL A 118 9.92 -12.93 7.64
CA VAL A 118 8.74 -12.04 7.55
C VAL A 118 9.13 -10.56 7.46
N ILE A 119 10.39 -10.22 7.77
CA ILE A 119 10.90 -8.84 7.77
C ILE A 119 10.76 -8.20 6.38
N PRO A 120 11.12 -8.86 5.26
CA PRO A 120 10.97 -8.26 3.93
C PRO A 120 9.53 -7.85 3.60
N ALA A 121 8.55 -8.69 3.96
CA ALA A 121 7.13 -8.41 3.73
C ALA A 121 6.67 -7.16 4.52
N PHE A 122 6.99 -7.09 5.82
CA PHE A 122 6.63 -5.94 6.64
C PHE A 122 7.39 -4.67 6.24
N ALA A 123 8.69 -4.76 5.95
CA ALA A 123 9.49 -3.62 5.52
C ALA A 123 8.97 -3.03 4.22
N LEU A 124 8.63 -3.89 3.25
CA LEU A 124 8.08 -3.45 1.98
C LEU A 124 6.70 -2.81 2.15
N PHE A 125 5.82 -3.41 2.95
CA PHE A 125 4.52 -2.84 3.26
C PHE A 125 4.63 -1.46 3.92
N ILE A 126 5.45 -1.31 4.97
CA ILE A 126 5.68 -0.03 5.64
C ILE A 126 6.23 1.01 4.65
N GLY A 127 7.21 0.62 3.84
CA GLY A 127 7.79 1.49 2.82
C GLY A 127 6.76 1.98 1.81
N VAL A 128 5.87 1.08 1.34
CA VAL A 128 4.78 1.41 0.42
C VAL A 128 3.76 2.33 1.08
N ILE A 129 3.29 2.03 2.29
CA ILE A 129 2.33 2.87 3.01
C ILE A 129 2.90 4.29 3.23
N ALA A 130 4.17 4.41 3.61
CA ALA A 130 4.85 5.70 3.75
C ALA A 130 4.97 6.45 2.40
N GLY A 131 5.28 5.72 1.32
CA GLY A 131 5.31 6.24 -0.04
C GLY A 131 3.95 6.74 -0.53
N LEU A 132 2.87 6.05 -0.15
CA LEU A 132 1.49 6.36 -0.51
C LEU A 132 0.84 7.45 0.33
N LEU A 133 1.51 7.92 1.39
CA LEU A 133 0.91 8.86 2.35
C LEU A 133 0.34 10.10 1.63
N PRO A 134 -0.98 10.34 1.72
CA PRO A 134 -1.69 11.31 0.90
C PRO A 134 -1.71 12.67 1.60
N THR A 135 -0.59 13.39 1.58
CA THR A 135 -0.58 14.77 2.09
C THR A 135 -1.30 15.72 1.12
N PRO A 136 -1.90 16.83 1.58
CA PRO A 136 -2.56 17.79 0.69
C PRO A 136 -1.66 18.26 -0.46
N ALA A 137 -0.39 18.52 -0.17
CA ALA A 137 0.61 18.89 -1.19
C ALA A 137 0.86 17.78 -2.21
N ARG A 138 0.94 16.50 -1.79
CA ARG A 138 1.10 15.36 -2.71
C ARG A 138 -0.14 15.15 -3.57
N VAL A 139 -1.33 15.32 -2.99
CA VAL A 139 -2.60 15.22 -3.71
C VAL A 139 -2.69 16.33 -4.78
N GLN A 140 -2.42 17.59 -4.42
CA GLN A 140 -2.40 18.71 -5.37
C GLN A 140 -1.41 18.47 -6.52
N ARG A 141 -0.18 18.04 -6.21
CA ARG A 141 0.82 17.69 -7.23
C ARG A 141 0.34 16.58 -8.18
N ALA A 142 -0.40 15.61 -7.67
CA ALA A 142 -0.89 14.50 -8.48
C ALA A 142 -2.07 14.89 -9.38
N ILE A 143 -2.96 15.78 -8.92
CA ILE A 143 -4.21 16.10 -9.63
C ILE A 143 -4.14 17.39 -10.46
N GLY A 144 -3.15 18.26 -10.25
CA GLY A 144 -3.05 19.56 -10.93
C GLY A 144 -3.85 20.65 -10.22
N HIS A 145 -4.08 21.76 -10.88
CA HIS A 145 -4.72 22.96 -10.33
C HIS A 145 -6.24 23.01 -10.62
N GLU A 146 -6.96 23.91 -9.91
CA GLU A 146 -8.41 24.14 -10.07
C GLU A 146 -8.78 24.56 -11.51
N ASP A 147 -7.86 25.19 -12.24
CA ASP A 147 -8.01 25.60 -13.64
C ASP A 147 -7.72 24.46 -14.65
N GLY A 148 -7.53 23.23 -14.18
CA GLY A 148 -7.27 22.05 -15.02
C GLY A 148 -5.82 21.92 -15.47
N ARG A 149 -4.96 22.93 -15.22
CA ARG A 149 -3.53 22.87 -15.56
C ARG A 149 -2.86 21.72 -14.80
N LYS A 150 -2.08 20.94 -15.53
CA LYS A 150 -1.23 19.89 -14.96
C LYS A 150 -0.05 20.57 -14.27
N VAL A 151 0.41 20.03 -13.14
CA VAL A 151 1.67 20.48 -12.56
C VAL A 151 2.76 20.07 -13.53
N ASP A 152 3.46 21.04 -14.12
CA ASP A 152 4.60 20.76 -14.98
C ASP A 152 5.59 19.92 -14.18
N ALA A 153 5.97 18.76 -14.71
CA ALA A 153 6.82 17.79 -14.00
C ALA A 153 8.26 18.30 -13.73
N TYR A 154 8.53 19.60 -13.95
CA TYR A 154 9.86 20.21 -13.98
C TYR A 154 9.96 21.59 -13.27
N SER A 155 9.00 21.98 -12.43
CA SER A 155 9.13 23.18 -11.57
C SER A 155 9.49 22.84 -10.13
#